data_AF-A0A3E3DPL9-F1
#
_entry.id   AF-A0A3E3DPL9-F1
#
_cell.length_a   1.000
_cell.length_b   1.000
_cell.length_c   1.000
_cell.angle_alpha   90.00
_cell.angle_beta   90.00
_cell.angle_gamma   90.00
#
_symmetry.space_group_name_H-M   'P 1'
#
loop_
_entity.id
_entity.type
_entity.pdbx_description
1 polymer ?
#
loop_
_entity_poly.entity_id
_entity_poly.type
_entity_poly.pdbx_seq_one_letter_code
_entity_poly.pdbx_strand_id
1 'polypeptide(L)'
;MKKENKNNLRSFRYSDRVAEILEGFAGDSMNAKFENLVLFCFDALEDSKKDYEYYKRCADDERREWLGLHKRLDVINGMIEELQSMKNRLSDMADTIGQIEELCNTKKSPGVSGREGIS
;
A
#
# COMPACT_ATOMS: atom_id res chain seq x y z
N MET A 1 65.24 -43.65 -10.51
CA MET A 1 64.51 -42.41 -10.15
C MET A 1 63.11 -42.47 -10.76
N LYS A 2 62.07 -42.70 -9.94
CA LYS A 2 60.69 -42.59 -10.39
C LYS A 2 60.41 -41.10 -10.60
N LYS A 3 60.17 -40.68 -11.85
CA LYS A 3 59.66 -39.34 -12.14
C LYS A 3 58.31 -39.25 -11.46
N GLU A 4 58.23 -38.47 -10.39
CA GLU A 4 56.98 -38.02 -9.82
C GLU A 4 56.16 -37.45 -10.98
N ASN A 5 54.98 -38.01 -11.19
CA ASN A 5 53.99 -37.45 -12.09
C ASN A 5 53.69 -36.05 -11.56
N LYS A 6 54.39 -35.07 -12.11
CA LYS A 6 54.00 -33.66 -12.03
C LYS A 6 52.59 -33.65 -12.58
N ASN A 7 51.62 -33.64 -11.68
CA ASN A 7 50.24 -33.43 -12.03
C ASN A 7 50.22 -32.04 -12.66
N ASN A 8 50.36 -32.02 -13.99
CA ASN A 8 50.09 -30.87 -14.80
C ASN A 8 48.66 -30.51 -14.43
N LEU A 9 48.48 -29.50 -13.57
CA LEU A 9 47.23 -28.77 -13.56
C LEU A 9 47.16 -28.19 -14.97
N ARG A 10 46.54 -28.96 -15.86
CA ARG A 10 46.43 -28.73 -17.29
C ARG A 10 46.06 -27.27 -17.47
N SER A 11 46.77 -26.59 -18.38
CA SER A 11 46.34 -25.31 -18.98
C SER A 11 44.83 -25.18 -18.93
N PHE A 12 44.34 -24.34 -18.03
CA PHE A 12 42.93 -24.04 -17.92
C PHE A 12 42.62 -23.07 -19.06
N ARG A 13 41.86 -23.55 -20.05
CA ARG A 13 41.39 -22.71 -21.16
C ARG A 13 40.02 -22.18 -20.80
N TYR A 14 39.87 -20.87 -20.88
CA TYR A 14 38.62 -20.17 -20.65
C TYR A 14 38.32 -19.28 -21.85
N SER A 15 37.05 -18.94 -22.04
CA SER A 15 36.62 -18.05 -23.12
C SER A 15 37.13 -16.63 -22.89
N ASP A 16 37.26 -15.85 -23.96
CA ASP A 16 37.63 -14.43 -23.90
C ASP A 16 36.72 -13.64 -22.93
N ARG A 17 35.41 -13.94 -22.92
CA ARG A 17 34.47 -13.37 -21.95
C ARG A 17 34.84 -13.62 -20.49
N VAL A 18 35.39 -14.79 -20.17
CA VAL A 18 35.84 -15.12 -18.80
C VAL A 18 37.15 -14.42 -18.50
N ALA A 19 38.00 -14.19 -19.51
CA ALA A 19 39.20 -13.36 -19.38
C ALA A 19 38.83 -11.93 -18.98
N GLU A 20 37.89 -11.32 -19.71
CA GLU A 20 37.38 -9.97 -19.43
C GLU A 20 36.79 -9.84 -18.03
N ILE A 21 35.98 -10.83 -17.61
CA ILE A 21 35.41 -10.86 -16.26
C ILE A 21 36.54 -10.92 -15.23
N LEU A 22 37.49 -11.85 -15.36
CA LEU A 22 38.59 -12.01 -14.41
C LEU A 22 39.51 -10.79 -14.35
N GLU A 23 39.75 -10.11 -15.47
CA GLU A 23 40.55 -8.89 -15.51
C GLU A 23 40.00 -7.79 -14.59
N GLY A 24 38.67 -7.70 -14.46
CA GLY A 24 37.97 -6.76 -13.59
C GLY A 24 38.04 -7.08 -12.08
N PHE A 25 38.50 -8.27 -11.69
CA PHE A 25 38.69 -8.63 -10.29
C PHE A 25 40.10 -8.26 -9.79
N ALA A 26 40.17 -7.82 -8.54
CA ALA A 26 41.43 -7.49 -7.89
C ALA A 26 42.33 -8.73 -7.69
N GLY A 27 43.64 -8.55 -7.75
CA GLY A 27 44.63 -9.61 -7.50
C GLY A 27 45.82 -9.59 -8.45
N ASP A 28 47.00 -9.87 -7.92
CA ASP A 28 48.26 -9.82 -8.67
C ASP A 28 48.50 -11.03 -9.58
N SER A 29 47.71 -12.08 -9.41
CA SER A 29 47.80 -13.31 -10.20
C SER A 29 46.43 -13.77 -10.69
N MET A 30 46.40 -14.52 -11.80
CA MET A 30 45.17 -15.15 -12.31
C MET A 30 44.45 -15.96 -11.22
N ASN A 31 45.21 -16.68 -10.39
CA ASN A 31 44.64 -17.48 -9.32
C ASN A 31 43.97 -16.60 -8.25
N ALA A 32 44.60 -15.51 -7.85
CA ALA A 32 44.02 -14.54 -6.90
C ALA A 32 42.75 -13.90 -7.45
N LYS A 33 42.75 -13.53 -8.74
CA LYS A 33 41.56 -12.99 -9.41
C LYS A 33 40.41 -14.01 -9.47
N PHE A 34 40.73 -15.26 -9.76
CA PHE A 34 39.75 -16.35 -9.76
C PHE A 34 39.18 -16.62 -8.36
N GLU A 35 40.03 -16.63 -7.34
CA GLU A 35 39.61 -16.79 -5.94
C GLU A 35 38.67 -15.66 -5.52
N ASN A 36 39.01 -14.42 -5.84
CA ASN A 36 38.16 -13.26 -5.54
C ASN A 36 36.82 -13.28 -6.31
N LEU A 37 36.80 -13.78 -7.54
CA LEU A 37 35.54 -14.01 -8.26
C LEU A 37 34.67 -15.04 -7.54
N VAL A 38 35.25 -16.15 -7.09
CA VAL A 38 34.52 -17.21 -6.37
C VAL A 38 33.98 -16.69 -5.05
N LEU A 39 34.79 -15.97 -4.27
CA LEU A 39 34.37 -15.34 -3.01
C LEU A 39 33.25 -14.32 -3.26
N PHE A 40 33.41 -13.44 -4.24
CA PHE A 40 32.37 -12.49 -4.62
C PHE A 40 31.06 -13.19 -4.99
N CYS A 41 31.11 -14.24 -5.82
CA CYS A 41 29.89 -14.98 -6.19
C CYS A 41 29.23 -15.66 -4.98
N PHE A 42 30.03 -16.14 -4.02
CA PHE A 42 29.53 -16.75 -2.80
C PHE A 42 28.86 -15.72 -1.88
N ASP A 43 29.54 -14.59 -1.63
CA ASP A 43 29.07 -13.53 -0.74
C ASP A 43 27.89 -12.76 -1.35
N ALA A 44 27.92 -12.48 -2.66
CA ALA A 44 26.86 -11.76 -3.37
C ALA A 44 25.51 -12.49 -3.26
N LEU A 45 25.50 -13.81 -3.17
CA LEU A 45 24.26 -14.56 -2.95
C LEU A 45 23.70 -14.35 -1.55
N GLU A 46 24.56 -14.30 -0.53
CA GLU A 46 24.14 -14.06 0.85
C GLU A 46 23.67 -12.62 1.04
N ASP A 47 24.40 -11.65 0.49
CA ASP A 47 24.03 -10.24 0.55
C ASP A 47 22.74 -9.97 -0.22
N SER A 48 22.58 -10.54 -1.42
CA SER A 48 21.33 -10.44 -2.17
C SER A 48 20.13 -11.03 -1.41
N LYS A 49 20.32 -12.12 -0.65
CA LYS A 49 19.27 -12.67 0.22
C LYS A 49 18.95 -11.74 1.40
N LYS A 50 19.96 -11.13 2.02
CA LYS A 50 19.76 -10.17 3.12
C LYS A 50 18.98 -8.95 2.63
N ASP A 51 19.37 -8.39 1.48
CA ASP A 51 18.68 -7.27 0.86
C ASP A 51 17.24 -7.65 0.52
N TYR A 52 17.02 -8.82 -0.08
CA TYR A 52 15.67 -9.31 -0.39
C TYR A 52 14.80 -9.40 0.87
N GLU A 53 15.30 -10.00 1.95
CA GLU A 53 14.55 -10.12 3.20
C GLU A 53 14.32 -8.75 3.87
N TYR A 54 15.26 -7.82 3.75
CA TYR A 54 15.08 -6.45 4.20
C TYR A 54 13.94 -5.75 3.45
N TYR A 55 13.99 -5.74 2.11
CA TYR A 55 12.96 -5.10 1.30
C TYR A 55 11.59 -5.76 1.46
N LYS A 56 11.55 -7.08 1.62
CA LYS A 56 10.32 -7.81 1.93
C LYS A 56 9.70 -7.34 3.24
N ARG A 57 10.49 -7.18 4.31
CA ARG A 57 10.00 -6.64 5.59
C ARG A 57 9.47 -5.21 5.45
N CYS A 58 10.19 -4.34 4.74
CA CYS A 58 9.72 -2.98 4.48
C CYS A 58 8.38 -2.97 3.74
N ALA A 59 8.22 -3.82 2.73
CA ALA A 59 6.97 -3.94 1.98
C ALA A 59 5.81 -4.47 2.84
N ASP A 60 6.09 -5.41 3.77
CA ASP A 60 5.09 -5.92 4.71
C ASP A 60 4.69 -4.86 5.73
N ASP A 61 5.63 -4.05 6.21
CA ASP A 61 5.37 -2.93 7.12
C ASP A 61 4.49 -1.85 6.48
N GLU A 62 4.85 -1.42 5.27
CA GLU A 62 4.08 -0.44 4.50
C GLU A 62 2.67 -0.94 4.19
N ARG A 63 2.53 -2.23 3.84
CA ARG A 63 1.22 -2.87 3.65
C ARG A 63 0.38 -2.83 4.93
N ARG A 64 0.97 -3.10 6.09
CA ARG A 64 0.26 -3.05 7.38
C ARG A 64 -0.22 -1.63 7.70
N GLU A 65 0.61 -0.64 7.46
CA GLU A 65 0.23 0.76 7.64
C GLU A 65 -0.92 1.15 6.72
N TRP A 66 -0.84 0.79 5.44
CA TRP A 66 -1.90 1.05 4.46
C TRP A 66 -3.23 0.40 4.85
N LEU A 67 -3.21 -0.87 5.29
CA LEU A 67 -4.41 -1.55 5.79
C LEU A 67 -5.00 -0.84 7.01
N GLY A 68 -4.16 -0.32 7.90
CA GLY A 68 -4.58 0.49 9.05
C GLY A 68 -5.26 1.78 8.62
N LEU A 69 -4.71 2.49 7.65
CA LEU A 69 -5.30 3.70 7.09
C LEU A 69 -6.62 3.41 6.37
N HIS A 70 -6.68 2.35 5.57
CA HIS A 70 -7.90 1.94 4.87
C HIS A 70 -9.04 1.65 5.86
N LYS A 71 -8.76 0.91 6.94
CA LYS A 71 -9.75 0.65 7.99
C LYS A 71 -10.26 1.93 8.67
N ARG A 72 -9.42 2.94 8.84
CA ARG A 72 -9.84 4.25 9.39
C ARG A 72 -10.73 4.99 8.38
N LEU A 73 -10.42 4.90 7.10
CA LEU A 73 -11.24 5.48 6.03
C LEU A 73 -12.64 4.84 5.99
N ASP A 74 -12.74 3.52 6.17
CA ASP A 74 -14.02 2.82 6.22
C ASP A 74 -14.92 3.35 7.36
N VAL A 75 -14.34 3.61 8.53
CA VAL A 75 -15.07 4.22 9.66
C VAL A 75 -15.57 5.62 9.30
N ILE A 76 -14.75 6.44 8.65
CA ILE A 76 -15.14 7.79 8.21
C ILE A 76 -16.27 7.71 7.17
N ASN A 77 -16.18 6.79 6.21
CA ASN A 77 -17.23 6.59 5.20
C ASN A 77 -18.55 6.18 5.86
N GLY A 78 -18.52 5.26 6.84
CA GLY A 78 -19.70 4.91 7.62
C GLY A 78 -20.31 6.12 8.34
N MET A 79 -19.49 6.98 8.95
CA MET A 79 -19.97 8.22 9.56
C MET A 79 -20.61 9.18 8.55
N ILE A 80 -20.08 9.28 7.33
CA ILE A 80 -20.66 10.11 6.27
C ILE A 80 -22.05 9.59 5.90
N GLU A 81 -22.22 8.27 5.77
CA GLU A 81 -23.51 7.65 5.48
C GLU A 81 -24.53 7.91 6.61
N GLU A 82 -24.10 7.79 7.87
CA GLU A 82 -24.94 8.11 9.04
C GLU A 82 -25.36 9.58 9.06
N LEU A 83 -24.43 10.51 8.80
CA LEU A 83 -24.72 11.94 8.71
C LEU A 83 -25.71 12.25 7.59
N GLN A 84 -25.58 11.60 6.44
CA GLN A 84 -26.54 11.74 5.33
C GLN A 84 -27.93 11.20 5.70
N SER A 85 -27.99 10.06 6.39
CA SER A 85 -29.25 9.51 6.90
C SER A 85 -29.92 10.46 7.88
N MET A 86 -29.16 11.02 8.82
CA MET A 86 -29.67 12.01 9.77
C MET A 86 -30.17 13.27 9.07
N LYS A 87 -29.43 13.77 8.08
CA LYS A 87 -29.84 14.92 7.27
C LYS A 87 -31.19 14.68 6.60
N ASN A 88 -31.39 13.52 5.97
CA ASN A 88 -32.64 13.19 5.29
C ASN A 88 -33.81 13.16 6.28
N ARG A 89 -33.62 12.51 7.44
CA ARG A 89 -34.64 12.46 8.50
C ARG A 89 -35.00 13.86 9.02
N LEU A 90 -34.03 14.75 9.19
CA LEU A 90 -34.29 16.14 9.59
C LEU A 90 -35.08 16.90 8.53
N SER A 91 -34.81 16.64 7.25
CA SER A 91 -35.60 17.20 6.14
C SER A 91 -37.05 16.73 6.20
N ASP A 92 -37.27 15.43 6.35
CA ASP A 92 -38.62 14.85 6.47
C ASP A 92 -39.37 15.45 7.67
N MET A 93 -38.68 15.59 8.81
CA MET A 93 -39.25 16.24 9.99
C MET A 93 -39.64 17.70 9.72
N ALA A 94 -38.79 18.48 9.05
CA ALA A 94 -39.09 19.86 8.70
C ALA A 94 -40.34 19.95 7.81
N ASP A 95 -40.47 19.06 6.82
CA ASP A 95 -41.63 19.01 5.93
C ASP A 95 -42.92 18.69 6.71
N THR A 96 -42.86 17.71 7.64
CA THR A 96 -44.03 17.37 8.48
C THR A 96 -44.45 18.52 9.40
N ILE A 97 -43.49 19.27 9.95
CA ILE A 97 -43.78 20.45 10.78
C ILE A 97 -44.47 21.53 9.93
N GLY A 98 -43.98 21.79 8.72
CA GLY A 98 -44.63 22.74 7.79
C GLY A 98 -46.08 22.38 7.49
N GLN A 99 -46.35 21.09 7.24
CA GLN A 99 -47.73 20.60 7.03
C GLN A 99 -48.62 20.80 8.26
N ILE A 100 -48.09 20.56 9.47
CA ILE A 100 -48.83 20.78 10.72
C ILE A 100 -49.15 22.27 10.92
N GLU A 101 -48.19 23.16 10.63
CA GLU A 101 -48.39 24.61 10.74
C GLU A 101 -49.49 25.10 9.80
N GLU A 102 -49.53 24.62 8.55
CA GLU A 102 -50.61 24.92 7.60
C GLU A 102 -51.98 24.44 8.11
N LEU A 103 -52.06 23.21 8.62
CA LEU A 103 -53.29 22.66 9.20
C LEU A 103 -53.75 23.44 10.44
N CYS A 104 -52.83 23.90 11.28
CA CYS A 104 -53.16 24.73 12.44
C CYS A 104 -53.64 26.12 12.05
N ASN A 105 -53.06 26.72 11.01
CA ASN A 105 -53.45 28.04 10.52
C ASN A 105 -54.84 28.02 9.85
N THR A 106 -55.15 26.98 9.08
CA THR A 106 -56.49 26.80 8.48
C THR A 106 -57.58 26.59 9.53
N LYS A 107 -57.29 25.85 10.61
CA LYS A 107 -58.21 25.66 11.75
C LYS A 107 -58.39 26.87 12.67
N LYS A 108 -57.53 27.89 12.60
CA LYS A 108 -57.71 29.17 13.31
C LYS A 108 -58.69 30.12 12.58
N SER A 109 -59.05 29.81 11.33
CA SER A 109 -60.04 30.57 10.55
C SER A 109 -61.46 29.95 10.47
N PRO A 110 -62.14 29.56 11.58
CA PRO A 110 -63.58 29.34 11.55
C PRO A 110 -64.30 30.49 12.30
N GLY A 111 -64.96 31.36 11.53
CA GLY A 111 -66.18 32.03 11.97
C GLY A 111 -66.07 33.49 12.48
N VAL A 112 -65.86 34.44 11.57
CA VAL A 112 -66.56 35.74 11.67
C VAL A 112 -67.45 35.89 10.44
N SER A 113 -68.57 35.18 10.44
CA SER A 113 -69.71 35.44 9.55
C SER A 113 -71.02 35.36 10.35
N GLY A 114 -71.18 36.32 11.26
CA GLY A 114 -72.36 36.49 12.09
C GLY A 114 -73.08 37.80 11.78
N ARG A 115 -73.86 37.79 10.69
CA ARG A 115 -75.06 38.60 10.39
C ARG A 115 -75.00 40.12 10.61
N GLU A 116 -74.84 40.83 9.50
CA GLU A 116 -75.54 42.08 9.27
C GLU A 116 -77.07 41.85 9.26
N GLY A 117 -77.82 42.72 9.93
CA GLY A 117 -79.27 42.87 9.79
C GLY A 117 -80.09 42.46 11.02
N ILE A 118 -80.70 43.44 11.70
CA ILE A 118 -82.10 43.88 11.48
C ILE A 118 -82.50 44.84 12.62
N SER A 119 -83.17 45.94 12.22
CA SER A 119 -83.99 46.91 12.96
C SER A 119 -83.31 47.97 13.83
#